data_AF-A0A924KR35-F1
#
_entry.id   AF-A0A924KR35-F1
#
_cell.length_a   1.000
_cell.length_b   1.000
_cell.length_c   1.000
_cell.angle_alpha   90.00
_cell.angle_beta   90.00
_cell.angle_gamma   90.00
#
_symmetry.space_group_name_H-M   'P 1'
#
loop_
_entity.id
_entity.type
_entity.pdbx_description
1 polymer ?
#
loop_
_entity_poly.entity_id
_entity_poly.type
_entity_poly.pdbx_seq_one_letter_code
_entity_poly.pdbx_strand_id
1 'polypeptide(L)'
;MLTFFITLFVAVAIVWALAYHSASALVWSVVVGVALLAGSATGAIGGVVTGMVWLAFIAFAVIANSQALRVALLSSPIFATYKKLLPQMSSTEQEALEAGTVWWDGDLFSGKPDWNKWLAVPRATLSAEEQAFVDGPTNELCSMLDEWSITHEAHDLPPNVWQFIKDNGFLGMIIPKEYGGKGFSAYGHSQVVMKISTRSSTAAVSVMVPNSLGPGELLMHYGTKAQKDYYLPRLAKGLEIPCFALTAPEAGSDAASMPDLGIVCKQMWQGVETLGLRVTWEKRYITLGPIASILGLAFKAYDPDKLLGGGGGESDLGITCALIPTSHPGVVIGRRHMTLNAAFMNGPNSGKDVFIPMDWVIGGQPMLGQGWRMLMECLAAGRAISLPAQSIAAGKVTSFTSGAYSRVRQQFKTAIG
;
A
#
# COMPACT_ATOMS: atom_id res chain seq x y z
N MET A 1 -30.71 44.12 33.69
CA MET A 1 -29.54 44.01 32.78
C MET A 1 -28.58 42.90 33.23
N LEU A 2 -28.13 42.87 34.50
CA LEU A 2 -27.26 41.81 35.05
C LEU A 2 -27.83 40.39 34.91
N THR A 3 -29.12 40.19 35.21
CA THR A 3 -29.80 38.88 35.09
C THR A 3 -29.82 38.32 33.67
N PHE A 4 -29.93 39.19 32.65
CA PHE A 4 -29.94 38.77 31.25
C PHE A 4 -28.56 38.22 30.82
N PHE A 5 -27.48 38.90 31.19
CA PHE A 5 -26.12 38.45 30.88
C PHE A 5 -25.76 37.15 31.60
N ILE A 6 -26.21 36.96 32.84
CA ILE A 6 -26.01 35.70 33.57
C ILE A 6 -26.74 34.56 32.87
N THR A 7 -28.01 34.74 32.49
CA THR A 7 -28.77 33.71 31.77
C THR A 7 -28.16 33.36 30.42
N LEU A 8 -27.68 34.37 29.67
CA LEU A 8 -27.01 34.15 28.40
C LEU A 8 -25.70 33.37 28.57
N PHE A 9 -24.88 33.73 29.58
CA PHE A 9 -23.64 33.03 29.87
C PHE A 9 -23.89 31.56 30.27
N VAL A 10 -24.89 31.31 31.11
CA VAL A 10 -25.28 29.95 31.50
C VAL A 10 -25.77 29.15 30.28
N ALA A 11 -26.58 29.75 29.40
CA ALA A 11 -27.05 29.09 28.19
C ALA A 11 -25.87 28.72 27.26
N VAL A 12 -24.92 29.64 27.06
CA VAL A 12 -23.71 29.38 26.26
C VAL A 12 -22.85 28.29 26.90
N ALA A 13 -22.67 28.31 28.23
CA ALA A 13 -21.92 27.28 28.94
C ALA A 13 -22.57 25.89 28.84
N ILE A 14 -23.90 25.80 28.91
CA ILE A 14 -24.65 24.55 28.74
C ILE A 14 -24.49 24.03 27.30
N VAL A 15 -24.68 24.89 26.30
CA VAL A 15 -24.48 24.53 24.88
C VAL A 15 -23.06 24.05 24.65
N TRP A 16 -22.07 24.76 25.20
CA TRP A 16 -20.67 24.38 25.08
C TRP A 16 -20.36 23.04 25.76
N ALA A 17 -20.87 22.80 26.97
CA ALA A 17 -20.70 21.54 27.68
C ALA A 17 -21.34 20.36 26.93
N LEU A 18 -22.56 20.54 26.41
CA LEU A 18 -23.24 19.52 25.62
C LEU A 18 -22.51 19.20 24.31
N ALA A 19 -21.97 20.23 23.65
CA ALA A 19 -21.17 20.07 22.44
C ALA A 19 -19.83 19.38 22.74
N TYR A 20 -19.13 19.83 23.78
CA TYR A 20 -17.83 19.29 24.19
C TYR A 20 -17.92 17.80 24.57
N HIS A 21 -18.97 17.40 25.26
CA HIS A 21 -19.20 16.00 25.63
C HIS A 21 -19.92 15.17 24.54
N SER A 22 -20.11 15.73 23.34
CA SER A 22 -20.80 15.03 22.23
C SER A 22 -22.13 14.41 22.66
N ALA A 23 -22.92 15.17 23.43
CA ALA A 23 -24.17 14.68 24.00
C ALA A 23 -25.13 14.19 22.91
N SER A 24 -25.88 13.13 23.20
CA SER A 24 -26.81 12.55 22.23
C SER A 24 -27.95 13.53 21.88
N ALA A 25 -28.57 13.35 20.71
CA ALA A 25 -29.73 14.15 20.31
C ALA A 25 -30.84 14.16 21.37
N LEU A 26 -30.97 13.07 22.14
CA LEU A 26 -31.94 12.94 23.22
C LEU A 26 -31.60 13.89 24.37
N VAL A 27 -30.33 13.92 24.79
CA VAL A 27 -29.87 14.81 25.86
C VAL A 27 -30.04 16.28 25.44
N TRP A 28 -29.69 16.63 24.20
CA TRP A 28 -29.96 17.96 23.66
C TRP A 28 -31.45 18.32 23.68
N SER A 29 -32.30 17.38 23.27
CA SER A 29 -33.75 17.59 23.26
C SER A 29 -34.29 17.78 24.67
N VAL A 30 -33.86 16.98 25.64
CA VAL A 30 -34.26 17.12 27.04
C VAL A 30 -33.84 18.48 27.61
N VAL A 31 -32.59 18.90 27.40
CA VAL A 31 -32.10 20.19 27.94
C VAL A 31 -32.83 21.38 27.31
N VAL A 32 -33.02 21.37 25.99
CA VAL A 32 -33.78 22.42 25.30
C VAL A 32 -35.24 22.41 25.72
N GLY A 33 -35.85 21.23 25.88
CA GLY A 33 -37.22 21.09 26.37
C GLY A 33 -37.41 21.65 27.78
N VAL A 34 -36.48 21.38 28.71
CA VAL A 34 -36.52 21.93 30.07
C VAL A 34 -36.36 23.46 30.04
N ALA A 35 -35.46 23.99 29.21
CA ALA A 35 -35.29 25.44 29.05
C ALA A 35 -36.56 26.09 28.47
N LEU A 36 -37.22 25.46 27.50
CA LEU A 36 -38.48 25.92 26.93
C LEU A 36 -39.63 25.87 27.94
N LEU A 37 -39.69 24.84 28.80
CA LEU A 37 -40.69 24.74 29.88
C LEU A 37 -40.50 25.88 30.89
N ALA A 38 -39.26 26.11 31.33
CA ALA A 38 -38.93 27.20 32.25
C ALA A 38 -39.27 28.56 31.64
N GLY A 39 -38.95 28.78 30.35
CA GLY A 39 -39.31 30.00 29.64
C GLY A 39 -40.82 30.19 29.51
N SER A 40 -41.55 29.12 29.20
CA SER A 40 -43.03 29.15 29.08
C SER A 40 -43.70 29.51 30.41
N ALA A 41 -43.16 29.03 31.54
CA ALA A 41 -43.68 29.30 32.88
C ALA A 41 -43.54 30.78 33.32
N THR A 42 -42.62 31.55 32.71
CA THR A 42 -42.43 32.97 33.02
C THR A 42 -43.45 33.89 32.33
N GLY A 43 -44.22 33.40 31.36
CA GLY A 43 -45.22 34.19 30.63
C GLY A 43 -44.66 35.31 29.75
N ALA A 44 -43.35 35.38 29.55
CA ALA A 44 -42.68 36.45 28.81
C ALA A 44 -42.97 36.47 27.30
N ILE A 45 -43.59 35.41 26.76
CA ILE A 45 -43.91 35.23 25.35
C ILE A 45 -45.40 34.88 25.24
N GLY A 46 -46.14 35.56 24.35
CA GLY A 46 -47.59 35.36 24.19
C GLY A 46 -47.95 33.92 23.84
N GLY A 47 -49.09 33.42 24.36
CA GLY A 47 -49.46 32.00 24.31
C GLY A 47 -49.47 31.35 22.92
N VAL A 48 -49.85 32.09 21.89
CA VAL A 48 -49.82 31.60 20.49
C VAL A 48 -48.38 31.36 20.02
N VAL A 49 -47.46 32.29 20.32
CA VAL A 49 -46.04 32.17 19.96
C VAL A 49 -45.39 31.02 20.72
N THR A 50 -45.71 30.88 22.00
CA THR A 50 -45.25 29.75 22.83
C THR A 50 -45.69 28.41 22.25
N GLY A 51 -46.95 28.29 21.81
CA GLY A 51 -47.46 27.08 21.15
C GLY A 51 -46.73 26.74 19.85
N MET A 52 -46.45 27.74 19.01
CA MET A 52 -45.69 27.55 17.76
C MET A 52 -44.24 27.09 18.01
N VAL A 53 -43.57 27.64 19.02
CA VAL A 53 -42.21 27.24 19.41
C VAL A 53 -42.18 25.79 19.89
N TRP A 54 -43.16 25.37 20.70
CA TRP A 54 -43.29 23.98 21.14
C TRP A 54 -43.52 23.01 19.99
N LEU A 55 -44.38 23.36 19.02
CA LEU A 55 -44.60 22.53 17.83
C LEU A 55 -43.33 22.37 17.00
N ALA A 56 -42.59 23.47 16.76
CA ALA A 56 -41.33 23.44 16.03
C ALA A 56 -40.26 22.60 16.76
N PHE A 57 -40.15 22.76 18.08
CA PHE A 57 -39.24 21.97 18.90
C PHE A 57 -39.56 20.48 18.86
N ILE A 58 -40.84 20.09 19.03
CA ILE A 58 -41.25 18.68 18.98
C ILE A 58 -40.97 18.09 17.61
N ALA A 59 -41.31 18.80 16.53
CA ALA A 59 -41.02 18.34 15.17
C ALA A 59 -39.51 18.11 14.97
N PHE A 60 -38.67 19.07 15.38
CA PHE A 60 -37.22 18.94 15.27
C PHE A 60 -36.66 17.81 16.16
N ALA A 61 -37.16 17.67 17.40
CA ALA A 61 -36.74 16.61 18.32
C ALA A 61 -37.09 15.22 17.76
N VAL A 62 -38.27 15.05 17.16
CA VAL A 62 -38.67 13.79 16.50
C VAL A 62 -37.73 13.47 15.34
N ILE A 63 -37.43 14.46 14.48
CA ILE A 63 -36.51 14.28 13.36
C ILE A 63 -35.10 13.95 13.86
N ALA A 64 -34.59 14.69 14.85
CA ALA A 64 -33.21 14.54 15.34
C ALA A 64 -32.96 13.22 16.11
N ASN A 65 -33.97 12.73 16.84
CA ASN A 65 -33.88 11.49 17.62
C ASN A 65 -34.22 10.23 16.83
N SER A 66 -34.96 10.33 15.72
CA SER A 66 -35.21 9.21 14.82
C SER A 66 -34.09 9.10 13.78
N GLN A 67 -33.33 8.00 13.81
CA GLN A 67 -32.24 7.78 12.85
C GLN A 67 -32.74 7.83 11.39
N ALA A 68 -33.89 7.21 11.09
CA ALA A 68 -34.43 7.17 9.74
C ALA A 68 -34.82 8.58 9.25
N LEU A 69 -35.52 9.36 10.07
CA LEU A 69 -35.94 10.72 9.70
C LEU A 69 -34.75 11.68 9.64
N ARG A 70 -33.80 11.58 10.58
CA ARG A 70 -32.57 12.37 10.57
C ARG A 70 -31.78 12.14 9.29
N VAL A 71 -31.60 10.89 8.88
CA VAL A 71 -30.89 10.56 7.64
C VAL A 71 -31.64 11.12 6.43
N ALA A 72 -32.95 10.87 6.33
CA ALA A 72 -33.73 11.30 5.17
C ALA A 72 -33.87 12.83 5.02
N LEU A 73 -34.11 13.55 6.12
CA LEU A 73 -34.50 14.97 6.09
C LEU A 73 -33.36 15.94 6.44
N LEU A 74 -32.33 15.50 7.18
CA LEU A 74 -31.22 16.36 7.59
C LEU A 74 -29.89 15.91 6.96
N SER A 75 -29.43 14.69 7.29
CA SER A 75 -28.07 14.26 6.94
C SER A 75 -27.88 14.07 5.44
N SER A 76 -28.79 13.40 4.72
CA SER A 76 -28.64 13.15 3.28
C SER A 76 -28.68 14.43 2.44
N PRO A 77 -29.59 15.39 2.65
CA PRO A 77 -29.57 16.67 1.93
C PRO A 77 -28.31 17.51 2.19
N ILE A 78 -27.87 17.58 3.46
CA ILE A 78 -26.62 18.26 3.83
C ILE A 78 -25.44 17.59 3.15
N PHE A 79 -25.34 16.26 3.23
CA PHE A 79 -24.28 15.49 2.59
C PHE A 79 -24.28 15.64 1.07
N ALA A 80 -25.43 15.61 0.41
CA ALA A 80 -25.55 15.82 -1.03
C ALA A 80 -25.06 17.21 -1.46
N THR A 81 -25.26 18.23 -0.61
CA THR A 81 -24.74 19.59 -0.84
C THR A 81 -23.22 19.62 -0.67
N TYR A 82 -22.70 19.05 0.41
CA TYR A 82 -21.26 18.95 0.64
C TYR A 82 -20.54 18.13 -0.44
N LYS A 83 -21.14 17.04 -0.92
CA LYS A 83 -20.58 16.20 -1.99
C LYS A 83 -20.32 16.98 -3.27
N LYS A 84 -21.13 18.01 -3.57
CA LYS A 84 -20.92 18.89 -4.73
C LYS A 84 -19.74 19.86 -4.57
N LEU A 85 -19.32 20.12 -3.34
CA LEU A 85 -18.19 21.01 -3.01
C LEU A 85 -16.85 20.27 -2.94
N LEU A 86 -16.88 18.94 -2.84
CA LEU A 86 -15.67 18.13 -2.85
C LEU A 86 -15.10 18.06 -4.27
N PRO A 87 -13.76 18.11 -4.42
CA PRO A 87 -13.12 17.95 -5.72
C PRO A 87 -13.51 16.61 -6.34
N GLN A 88 -13.75 16.62 -7.66
CA GLN A 88 -14.00 15.41 -8.44
C GLN A 88 -12.72 14.57 -8.45
N MET A 89 -12.84 13.31 -8.03
CA MET A 89 -11.74 12.36 -7.97
C MET A 89 -11.53 11.76 -9.36
N SER A 90 -10.28 11.65 -9.80
CA SER A 90 -9.95 10.93 -11.04
C SER A 90 -10.23 9.43 -10.90
N SER A 91 -10.42 8.73 -12.02
CA SER A 91 -10.64 7.27 -12.01
C SER A 91 -9.47 6.51 -11.36
N THR A 92 -8.24 6.97 -11.57
CA THR A 92 -7.04 6.39 -10.96
C THR A 92 -6.97 6.62 -9.45
N GLU A 93 -7.38 7.79 -8.95
CA GLU A 93 -7.50 8.05 -7.52
C GLU A 93 -8.62 7.20 -6.89
N GLN A 94 -9.73 7.05 -7.59
CA GLN A 94 -10.83 6.20 -7.13
C GLN A 94 -10.40 4.73 -7.02
N GLU A 95 -9.77 4.18 -8.05
CA GLU A 95 -9.22 2.83 -8.03
C GLU A 95 -8.19 2.64 -6.90
N ALA A 96 -7.35 3.65 -6.63
CA ALA A 96 -6.38 3.60 -5.54
C ALA A 96 -7.04 3.57 -4.16
N LEU A 97 -8.16 4.28 -3.97
CA LEU A 97 -8.92 4.24 -2.72
C LEU A 97 -9.72 2.94 -2.57
N GLU A 98 -10.29 2.43 -3.66
CA GLU A 98 -11.12 1.22 -3.65
C GLU A 98 -10.29 -0.07 -3.54
N ALA A 99 -9.02 -0.05 -3.93
CA ALA A 99 -8.10 -1.18 -3.75
C ALA A 99 -7.81 -1.50 -2.27
N GLY A 100 -8.07 -0.56 -1.34
CA GLY A 100 -7.84 -0.73 0.09
C GLY A 100 -9.04 -1.28 0.86
N THR A 101 -8.77 -1.84 2.04
CA THR A 101 -9.82 -2.16 3.03
C THR A 101 -9.79 -1.15 4.17
N VAL A 102 -10.96 -0.74 4.66
CA VAL A 102 -11.05 0.03 5.91
C VAL A 102 -10.73 -0.90 7.08
N TRP A 103 -9.68 -0.60 7.84
CA TRP A 103 -9.27 -1.40 9.00
C TRP A 103 -9.46 -0.59 10.29
N TRP A 104 -8.43 -0.50 11.14
CA TRP A 104 -8.50 0.19 12.43
C TRP A 104 -8.44 1.70 12.32
N ASP A 105 -7.87 2.21 11.24
CA ASP A 105 -7.85 3.61 10.86
C ASP A 105 -9.29 4.14 10.71
N GLY A 106 -10.19 3.37 10.10
CA GLY A 106 -11.62 3.72 10.03
C GLY A 106 -12.25 3.95 11.40
N ASP A 107 -11.97 3.06 12.36
CA ASP A 107 -12.46 3.20 13.74
C ASP A 107 -11.86 4.44 14.43
N LEU A 108 -10.59 4.77 14.18
CA LEU A 108 -9.98 6.00 14.69
C LEU A 108 -10.60 7.26 14.08
N PHE A 109 -10.72 7.32 12.75
CA PHE A 109 -11.28 8.46 12.03
C PHE A 109 -12.78 8.67 12.33
N SER A 110 -13.48 7.64 12.81
CA SER A 110 -14.85 7.76 13.31
C SER A 110 -14.98 8.61 14.59
N GLY A 111 -13.86 8.84 15.31
CA GLY A 111 -13.85 9.50 16.62
C GLY A 111 -14.42 8.65 17.77
N LYS A 112 -14.78 7.38 17.51
CA LYS A 112 -15.31 6.44 18.50
C LYS A 112 -14.73 5.02 18.29
N PRO A 113 -13.41 4.82 18.46
CA PRO A 113 -12.80 3.52 18.28
C PRO A 113 -13.32 2.50 19.31
N ASP A 114 -13.63 1.29 18.86
CA ASP A 114 -13.95 0.16 19.75
C ASP A 114 -12.66 -0.51 20.24
N TRP A 115 -12.17 -0.07 21.41
CA TRP A 115 -10.94 -0.62 21.99
C TRP A 115 -11.03 -2.11 22.35
N ASN A 116 -12.23 -2.62 22.67
CA ASN A 116 -12.37 -4.04 23.03
C ASN A 116 -12.14 -4.93 21.82
N LYS A 117 -12.66 -4.53 20.65
CA LYS A 117 -12.38 -5.18 19.37
C LYS A 117 -10.87 -5.23 19.08
N TRP A 118 -10.14 -4.13 19.32
CA TRP A 118 -8.71 -4.05 19.02
C TRP A 118 -7.83 -4.80 20.00
N LEU A 119 -8.14 -4.73 21.29
CA LEU A 119 -7.44 -5.51 22.32
C LEU A 119 -7.69 -7.02 22.18
N ALA A 120 -8.79 -7.42 21.54
CA ALA A 120 -9.11 -8.82 21.24
C ALA A 120 -8.40 -9.37 20.00
N VAL A 121 -7.73 -8.55 19.18
CA VAL A 121 -6.98 -9.04 18.01
C VAL A 121 -5.85 -9.95 18.49
N PRO A 122 -5.81 -11.22 18.04
CA PRO A 122 -4.79 -12.16 18.49
C PRO A 122 -3.41 -11.70 18.04
N ARG A 123 -2.40 -11.95 18.88
CA ARG A 123 -1.01 -11.70 18.50
C ARG A 123 -0.63 -12.61 17.34
N ALA A 124 0.02 -12.05 16.33
CA ALA A 124 0.61 -12.83 15.26
C ALA A 124 1.68 -13.78 15.85
N THR A 125 1.69 -15.02 15.38
CA THR A 125 2.63 -16.06 15.81
C THR A 125 3.21 -16.74 14.58
N LEU A 126 4.44 -17.25 14.71
CA LEU A 126 5.06 -18.06 13.66
C LEU A 126 4.54 -19.50 13.77
N SER A 127 4.28 -20.11 12.62
CA SER A 127 4.16 -21.56 12.54
C SER A 127 5.51 -22.22 12.89
N ALA A 128 5.48 -23.51 13.22
CA ALA A 128 6.70 -24.26 13.52
C ALA A 128 7.71 -24.24 12.35
N GLU A 129 7.22 -24.27 11.11
CA GLU A 129 8.04 -24.21 9.91
C GLU A 129 8.67 -22.82 9.70
N GLU A 130 7.90 -21.74 9.88
CA GLU A 130 8.44 -20.39 9.79
C GLU A 130 9.46 -20.12 10.90
N GLN A 131 9.19 -20.58 12.13
CA GLN A 131 10.13 -20.48 13.24
C GLN A 131 11.43 -21.25 12.92
N ALA A 132 11.33 -22.48 12.42
CA ALA A 132 12.49 -23.26 12.01
C ALA A 132 13.27 -22.57 10.88
N PHE A 133 12.60 -21.88 9.95
CA PHE A 133 13.27 -21.12 8.90
C PHE A 133 14.00 -19.88 9.43
N VAL A 134 13.39 -19.18 10.40
CA VAL A 134 14.01 -18.05 11.10
C VAL A 134 15.23 -18.53 11.90
N ASP A 135 15.15 -19.67 12.56
CA ASP A 135 16.20 -20.18 13.46
C ASP A 135 17.31 -20.95 12.75
N GLY A 136 17.04 -21.55 11.59
CA GLY A 136 18.01 -22.24 10.77
C GLY A 136 18.52 -21.36 9.62
N PRO A 137 17.96 -21.50 8.40
CA PRO A 137 18.44 -20.79 7.20
C PRO A 137 18.66 -19.29 7.39
N THR A 138 17.76 -18.59 8.08
CA THR A 138 17.90 -17.13 8.27
C THR A 138 19.06 -16.79 9.21
N ASN A 139 19.31 -17.58 10.25
CA ASN A 139 20.50 -17.43 11.10
C ASN A 139 21.79 -17.70 10.33
N GLU A 140 21.80 -18.75 9.52
CA GLU A 140 22.95 -19.11 8.70
C GLU A 140 23.25 -18.00 7.68
N LEU A 141 22.25 -17.51 6.96
CA LEU A 141 22.40 -16.35 6.07
C LEU A 141 22.99 -15.15 6.84
N CYS A 142 22.45 -14.81 8.00
CA CYS A 142 22.97 -13.74 8.85
C CYS A 142 24.45 -13.93 9.25
N SER A 143 24.92 -15.17 9.40
CA SER A 143 26.31 -15.47 9.73
C SER A 143 27.26 -15.35 8.54
N MET A 144 26.74 -15.48 7.31
CA MET A 144 27.50 -15.34 6.07
C MET A 144 27.67 -13.87 5.64
N LEU A 145 26.93 -12.95 6.25
CA LEU A 145 26.90 -11.53 5.87
C LEU A 145 28.01 -10.73 6.57
N ASP A 146 28.97 -10.26 5.78
CA ASP A 146 29.92 -9.22 6.15
C ASP A 146 29.53 -7.91 5.46
N GLU A 147 28.90 -7.01 6.21
CA GLU A 147 28.40 -5.74 5.64
C GLU A 147 29.54 -4.83 5.15
N TRP A 148 30.72 -4.88 5.77
CA TRP A 148 31.86 -4.08 5.30
C TRP A 148 32.30 -4.56 3.91
N SER A 149 32.52 -5.87 3.76
CA SER A 149 32.93 -6.43 2.47
C SER A 149 31.85 -6.20 1.40
N ILE A 150 30.57 -6.39 1.75
CA ILE A 150 29.45 -6.14 0.83
C ILE A 150 29.40 -4.69 0.35
N THR A 151 29.54 -3.73 1.26
CA THR A 151 29.29 -2.30 0.94
C THR A 151 30.51 -1.55 0.45
N HIS A 152 31.72 -1.87 0.94
CA HIS A 152 32.94 -1.11 0.67
C HIS A 152 33.91 -1.81 -0.29
N GLU A 153 33.85 -3.14 -0.44
CA GLU A 153 34.81 -3.90 -1.24
C GLU A 153 34.14 -4.51 -2.49
N ALA A 154 33.17 -5.39 -2.29
CA ALA A 154 32.49 -6.12 -3.35
C ALA A 154 31.42 -5.28 -4.05
N HIS A 155 30.82 -4.33 -3.32
CA HIS A 155 29.65 -3.56 -3.75
C HIS A 155 28.47 -4.46 -4.20
N ASP A 156 28.39 -5.70 -3.72
CA ASP A 156 27.36 -6.70 -4.03
C ASP A 156 27.39 -7.78 -2.93
N LEU A 157 26.38 -8.63 -2.88
CA LEU A 157 26.47 -9.87 -2.13
C LEU A 157 27.48 -10.82 -2.79
N PRO A 158 28.34 -11.48 -1.99
CA PRO A 158 29.21 -12.53 -2.51
C PRO A 158 28.43 -13.63 -3.24
N PRO A 159 28.97 -14.24 -4.31
CA PRO A 159 28.26 -15.26 -5.08
C PRO A 159 27.73 -16.44 -4.26
N ASN A 160 28.47 -16.88 -3.22
CA ASN A 160 28.02 -17.94 -2.32
C ASN A 160 26.82 -17.51 -1.45
N VAL A 161 26.73 -16.23 -1.08
CA VAL A 161 25.57 -15.67 -0.35
C VAL A 161 24.36 -15.61 -1.28
N TRP A 162 24.55 -15.15 -2.52
CA TRP A 162 23.49 -15.19 -3.54
C TRP A 162 22.97 -16.61 -3.79
N GLN A 163 23.88 -17.58 -3.91
CA GLN A 163 23.50 -18.98 -4.11
C GLN A 163 22.74 -19.54 -2.91
N PHE A 164 23.20 -19.25 -1.69
CA PHE A 164 22.51 -19.66 -0.46
C PHE A 164 21.09 -19.09 -0.37
N ILE A 165 20.90 -17.82 -0.71
CA ILE A 165 19.60 -17.15 -0.77
C ILE A 165 18.65 -17.89 -1.72
N LYS A 166 19.12 -18.28 -2.90
CA LYS A 166 18.33 -19.00 -3.91
C LYS A 166 17.99 -20.41 -3.44
N ASP A 167 18.98 -21.18 -3.03
CA ASP A 167 18.83 -22.61 -2.69
C ASP A 167 17.92 -22.84 -1.49
N ASN A 168 17.92 -21.90 -0.54
CA ASN A 168 17.07 -22.00 0.65
C ASN A 168 15.65 -21.44 0.44
N GLY A 169 15.35 -20.86 -0.72
CA GLY A 169 14.02 -20.35 -1.07
C GLY A 169 13.68 -18.99 -0.46
N PHE A 170 14.68 -18.16 -0.15
CA PHE A 170 14.45 -16.80 0.33
C PHE A 170 13.75 -15.93 -0.71
N LEU A 171 13.87 -16.21 -2.01
CA LEU A 171 13.24 -15.42 -3.08
C LEU A 171 11.76 -15.81 -3.35
N GLY A 172 11.26 -16.86 -2.68
CA GLY A 172 9.92 -17.42 -2.90
C GLY A 172 9.19 -17.74 -1.61
N MET A 173 9.38 -16.92 -0.57
CA MET A 173 8.73 -17.11 0.73
C MET A 173 7.20 -17.04 0.62
N ILE A 174 6.68 -16.08 -0.14
CA ILE A 174 5.22 -15.89 -0.28
C ILE A 174 4.57 -16.80 -1.34
N ILE A 175 5.37 -17.41 -2.20
CA ILE A 175 4.87 -18.26 -3.29
C ILE A 175 4.27 -19.54 -2.68
N PRO A 176 3.06 -19.98 -3.10
CA PRO A 176 2.44 -21.20 -2.60
C PRO A 176 3.31 -22.44 -2.78
N LYS A 177 3.17 -23.38 -1.84
CA LYS A 177 3.92 -24.64 -1.85
C LYS A 177 3.66 -25.50 -3.09
N GLU A 178 2.47 -25.41 -3.68
CA GLU A 178 2.14 -26.11 -4.93
C GLU A 178 3.03 -25.68 -6.11
N TYR A 179 3.56 -24.45 -6.09
CA TYR A 179 4.55 -23.96 -7.03
C TYR A 179 5.99 -24.06 -6.48
N GLY A 180 6.21 -24.75 -5.36
CA GLY A 180 7.54 -24.95 -4.76
C GLY A 180 8.08 -23.78 -3.95
N GLY A 181 7.25 -22.77 -3.62
CA GLY A 181 7.60 -21.74 -2.65
C GLY A 181 7.42 -22.20 -1.20
N LYS A 182 7.59 -21.27 -0.26
CA LYS A 182 7.42 -21.58 1.19
C LYS A 182 5.99 -21.40 1.69
N GLY A 183 5.19 -20.56 1.04
CA GLY A 183 3.83 -20.21 1.48
C GLY A 183 3.79 -19.57 2.88
N PHE A 184 4.80 -18.77 3.23
CA PHE A 184 4.88 -18.09 4.51
C PHE A 184 3.82 -16.99 4.65
N SER A 185 3.37 -16.82 5.88
CA SER A 185 2.47 -15.74 6.25
C SER A 185 3.16 -14.37 6.14
N ALA A 186 2.37 -13.30 6.13
CA ALA A 186 2.88 -11.94 6.25
C ALA A 186 3.78 -11.76 7.48
N TYR A 187 3.47 -12.43 8.59
CA TYR A 187 4.27 -12.39 9.80
C TYR A 187 5.60 -13.14 9.65
N GLY A 188 5.59 -14.34 9.05
CA GLY A 188 6.79 -15.09 8.71
C GLY A 188 7.74 -14.31 7.81
N HIS A 189 7.22 -13.73 6.73
CA HIS A 189 7.97 -12.82 5.85
C HIS A 189 8.58 -11.65 6.65
N SER A 190 7.77 -10.95 7.47
CA SER A 190 8.24 -9.83 8.30
C SER A 190 9.40 -10.24 9.22
N GLN A 191 9.30 -11.37 9.92
CA GLN A 191 10.34 -11.83 10.85
C GLN A 191 11.64 -12.18 10.15
N VAL A 192 11.59 -12.82 8.98
CA VAL A 192 12.78 -13.14 8.17
C VAL A 192 13.47 -11.86 7.70
N VAL A 193 12.74 -10.94 7.06
CA VAL A 193 13.31 -9.69 6.53
C VAL A 193 13.85 -8.82 7.66
N MET A 194 13.13 -8.70 8.78
CA MET A 194 13.61 -7.95 9.95
C MET A 194 14.93 -8.51 10.45
N LYS A 195 15.05 -9.84 10.56
CA LYS A 195 16.27 -10.50 11.06
C LYS A 195 17.46 -10.25 10.13
N ILE A 196 17.30 -10.44 8.82
CA ILE A 196 18.34 -10.17 7.83
C ILE A 196 18.75 -8.68 7.87
N SER A 197 17.77 -7.79 7.99
CA SER A 197 17.99 -6.33 8.07
C SER A 197 18.84 -5.89 9.26
N THR A 198 18.90 -6.68 10.33
CA THR A 198 19.82 -6.38 11.47
C THR A 198 21.29 -6.57 11.12
N ARG A 199 21.59 -7.26 10.01
CA ARG A 199 22.95 -7.60 9.56
C ARG A 199 23.34 -6.89 8.27
N SER A 200 22.48 -6.94 7.26
CA SER A 200 22.76 -6.34 5.95
C SER A 200 21.50 -5.75 5.33
N SER A 201 21.58 -4.46 5.01
CA SER A 201 20.53 -3.79 4.23
C SER A 201 20.46 -4.34 2.81
N THR A 202 21.61 -4.67 2.24
CA THR A 202 21.76 -5.19 0.87
C THR A 202 21.09 -6.56 0.71
N ALA A 203 21.35 -7.48 1.64
CA ALA A 203 20.72 -8.80 1.62
C ALA A 203 19.21 -8.71 1.89
N ALA A 204 18.80 -7.87 2.85
CA ALA A 204 17.39 -7.69 3.18
C ALA A 204 16.59 -7.18 1.96
N VAL A 205 17.05 -6.12 1.29
CA VAL A 205 16.38 -5.56 0.11
C VAL A 205 16.33 -6.60 -1.03
N SER A 206 17.40 -7.34 -1.23
CA SER A 206 17.48 -8.38 -2.28
C SER A 206 16.50 -9.54 -2.07
N VAL A 207 16.25 -9.91 -0.80
CA VAL A 207 15.25 -10.93 -0.42
C VAL A 207 13.84 -10.34 -0.43
N MET A 208 13.69 -9.09 -0.01
CA MET A 208 12.41 -8.43 0.21
C MET A 208 11.64 -8.15 -1.09
N VAL A 209 12.31 -7.70 -2.15
CA VAL A 209 11.66 -7.30 -3.40
C VAL A 209 10.93 -8.47 -4.09
N PRO A 210 11.52 -9.66 -4.27
CA PRO A 210 10.82 -10.80 -4.84
C PRO A 210 9.61 -11.30 -4.03
N ASN A 211 9.55 -10.95 -2.72
CA ASN A 211 8.49 -11.34 -1.79
C ASN A 211 7.50 -10.20 -1.45
N SER A 212 7.55 -9.11 -2.20
CA SER A 212 6.60 -8.00 -2.09
C SER A 212 6.18 -7.59 -3.51
N LEU A 213 6.20 -6.28 -3.83
CA LEU A 213 5.86 -5.77 -5.15
C LEU A 213 6.84 -6.26 -6.22
N GLY A 214 6.53 -7.44 -6.76
CA GLY A 214 7.26 -8.07 -7.82
C GLY A 214 6.38 -8.98 -8.66
N PRO A 215 6.92 -9.49 -9.78
CA PRO A 215 6.29 -10.51 -10.62
C PRO A 215 5.61 -11.65 -9.87
N GLY A 216 6.20 -12.14 -8.77
CA GLY A 216 5.63 -13.22 -7.97
C GLY A 216 4.25 -12.90 -7.40
N GLU A 217 4.11 -11.76 -6.71
CA GLU A 217 2.84 -11.33 -6.12
C GLU A 217 1.77 -11.08 -7.18
N LEU A 218 2.10 -10.32 -8.23
CA LEU A 218 1.18 -10.05 -9.33
C LEU A 218 0.72 -11.32 -10.05
N LEU A 219 1.62 -12.27 -10.27
CA LEU A 219 1.29 -13.55 -10.89
C LEU A 219 0.33 -14.37 -10.04
N MET A 220 0.52 -14.41 -8.72
CA MET A 220 -0.37 -15.17 -7.83
C MET A 220 -1.82 -14.65 -7.90
N HIS A 221 -2.00 -13.34 -7.92
CA HIS A 221 -3.32 -12.72 -7.95
C HIS A 221 -3.95 -12.69 -9.34
N TYR A 222 -3.20 -12.30 -10.37
CA TYR A 222 -3.77 -11.97 -11.69
C TYR A 222 -3.21 -12.80 -12.84
N GLY A 223 -2.13 -13.56 -12.62
CA GLY A 223 -1.52 -14.38 -13.66
C GLY A 223 -2.47 -15.45 -14.20
N THR A 224 -2.39 -15.71 -15.50
CA THR A 224 -3.08 -16.87 -16.09
C THR A 224 -2.50 -18.17 -15.51
N LYS A 225 -3.23 -19.28 -15.64
CA LYS A 225 -2.72 -20.59 -15.20
C LYS A 225 -1.37 -20.91 -15.85
N ALA A 226 -1.23 -20.68 -17.16
CA ALA A 226 0.02 -20.91 -17.89
C ALA A 226 1.18 -20.05 -17.36
N GLN A 227 0.92 -18.77 -17.06
CA GLN A 227 1.92 -17.90 -16.47
C GLN A 227 2.33 -18.35 -15.06
N LYS A 228 1.35 -18.73 -14.23
CA LYS A 228 1.60 -19.25 -12.87
C LYS A 228 2.44 -20.52 -12.89
N ASP A 229 2.02 -21.50 -13.70
CA ASP A 229 2.70 -22.80 -13.84
C ASP A 229 4.15 -22.64 -14.35
N TYR A 230 4.39 -21.66 -15.23
CA TYR A 230 5.74 -21.41 -15.78
C TYR A 230 6.63 -20.60 -14.83
N TYR A 231 6.16 -19.45 -14.36
CA TYR A 231 7.01 -18.49 -13.66
C TYR A 231 7.13 -18.75 -12.16
N LEU A 232 6.06 -19.10 -11.45
CA LEU A 232 6.10 -19.22 -9.99
C LEU A 232 7.11 -20.28 -9.51
N PRO A 233 7.21 -21.47 -10.13
CA PRO A 233 8.24 -22.45 -9.73
C PRO A 233 9.67 -22.00 -10.00
N ARG A 234 9.89 -21.19 -11.04
CA ARG A 234 11.21 -20.68 -11.38
C ARG A 234 11.63 -19.56 -10.44
N LEU A 235 10.69 -18.69 -10.08
CA LEU A 235 10.87 -17.64 -9.07
C LEU A 235 11.14 -18.25 -7.69
N ALA A 236 10.37 -19.27 -7.29
CA ALA A 236 10.53 -19.93 -6.01
C ALA A 236 11.92 -20.57 -5.81
N LYS A 237 12.49 -21.12 -6.90
CA LYS A 237 13.82 -21.74 -6.94
C LYS A 237 14.95 -20.74 -7.19
N GLY A 238 14.66 -19.45 -7.37
CA GLY A 238 15.65 -18.43 -7.72
C GLY A 238 16.33 -18.65 -9.09
N LEU A 239 15.69 -19.42 -9.97
CA LEU A 239 16.12 -19.58 -11.37
C LEU A 239 15.89 -18.29 -12.16
N GLU A 240 14.84 -17.57 -11.80
CA GLU A 240 14.61 -16.20 -12.25
C GLU A 240 14.88 -15.22 -11.11
N ILE A 241 15.58 -14.14 -11.39
CA ILE A 241 15.68 -12.98 -10.49
C ILE A 241 14.72 -11.93 -11.02
N PRO A 242 13.60 -11.67 -10.32
CA PRO A 242 12.64 -10.68 -10.78
C PRO A 242 13.06 -9.26 -10.37
N CYS A 243 12.66 -8.29 -11.18
CA CYS A 243 12.57 -6.89 -10.78
C CYS A 243 11.23 -6.29 -11.20
N PHE A 244 10.87 -5.13 -10.64
CA PHE A 244 9.64 -4.43 -11.01
C PHE A 244 9.90 -2.98 -11.40
N ALA A 245 9.61 -2.66 -12.66
CA ALA A 245 9.89 -1.40 -13.30
C ALA A 245 8.63 -0.54 -13.42
N LEU A 246 8.38 0.23 -12.36
CA LEU A 246 7.31 1.21 -12.28
C LEU A 246 7.82 2.63 -12.45
N THR A 247 8.81 3.02 -11.65
CA THR A 247 9.34 4.38 -11.59
C THR A 247 10.05 4.78 -12.89
N ALA A 248 9.62 5.91 -13.46
CA ALA A 248 10.24 6.53 -14.63
C ALA A 248 11.12 7.73 -14.19
N PRO A 249 12.02 8.24 -15.05
CA PRO A 249 12.83 9.42 -14.74
C PRO A 249 12.02 10.63 -14.26
N GLU A 250 10.82 10.83 -14.82
CA GLU A 250 9.93 11.97 -14.54
C GLU A 250 8.68 11.60 -13.72
N ALA A 251 8.47 10.31 -13.41
CA ALA A 251 7.29 9.83 -12.68
C ALA A 251 7.68 8.87 -11.54
N GLY A 252 7.51 9.35 -10.30
CA GLY A 252 7.79 8.61 -9.06
C GLY A 252 6.53 8.46 -8.20
N SER A 253 6.23 9.46 -7.37
CA SER A 253 5.04 9.48 -6.51
C SER A 253 3.75 9.47 -7.33
N ASP A 254 3.69 10.28 -8.39
CA ASP A 254 2.64 10.22 -9.40
C ASP A 254 3.00 9.18 -10.45
N ALA A 255 2.93 7.90 -10.07
CA ALA A 255 3.23 6.80 -10.98
C ALA A 255 2.22 6.71 -12.15
N ALA A 256 1.01 7.26 -11.99
CA ALA A 256 -0.01 7.24 -13.02
C ALA A 256 0.34 8.15 -14.21
N SER A 257 1.21 9.15 -14.04
CA SER A 257 1.70 10.01 -15.13
C SER A 257 2.90 9.46 -15.89
N MET A 258 3.27 8.18 -15.71
CA MET A 258 4.38 7.56 -16.43
C MET A 258 4.30 7.80 -17.96
N PRO A 259 5.42 8.13 -18.63
CA PRO A 259 5.45 8.38 -20.07
C PRO A 259 5.58 7.09 -20.91
N ASP A 260 5.85 5.97 -20.25
CA ASP A 260 6.06 4.67 -20.88
C ASP A 260 4.78 4.20 -21.57
N LEU A 261 4.89 3.74 -22.82
CA LEU A 261 3.74 3.45 -23.66
C LEU A 261 3.88 2.11 -24.38
N GLY A 262 2.75 1.44 -24.57
CA GLY A 262 2.61 0.23 -25.36
C GLY A 262 1.51 0.39 -26.40
N ILE A 263 1.85 0.32 -27.69
CA ILE A 263 0.88 0.42 -28.77
C ILE A 263 0.48 -0.98 -29.22
N VAL A 264 -0.80 -1.31 -29.15
CA VAL A 264 -1.34 -2.56 -29.69
C VAL A 264 -1.04 -2.62 -31.17
N CYS A 265 -0.45 -3.74 -31.60
CA CYS A 265 -0.08 -3.95 -33.00
C CYS A 265 -0.06 -5.43 -33.34
N LYS A 266 0.07 -5.73 -34.63
CA LYS A 266 0.39 -7.06 -35.12
C LYS A 266 1.80 -7.07 -35.68
N GLN A 267 2.57 -8.09 -35.35
CA GLN A 267 3.91 -8.29 -35.89
C GLN A 267 4.17 -9.77 -36.13
N MET A 268 5.03 -10.09 -37.10
CA MET A 268 5.55 -11.45 -37.27
C MET A 268 6.40 -11.82 -36.07
N TRP A 269 5.92 -12.80 -35.30
CA TRP A 269 6.58 -13.32 -34.11
C TRP A 269 6.66 -14.84 -34.23
N GLN A 270 7.87 -15.39 -34.14
CA GLN A 270 8.13 -16.83 -34.31
C GLN A 270 7.52 -17.42 -35.62
N GLY A 271 7.52 -16.62 -36.69
CA GLY A 271 7.01 -17.04 -38.00
C GLY A 271 5.49 -16.95 -38.17
N VAL A 272 4.76 -16.39 -37.21
CA VAL A 272 3.30 -16.22 -37.27
C VAL A 272 2.92 -14.76 -36.97
N GLU A 273 1.94 -14.21 -37.70
CA GLU A 273 1.38 -12.90 -37.37
C GLU A 273 0.72 -12.97 -35.99
N THR A 274 1.27 -12.23 -35.03
CA THR A 274 0.88 -12.28 -33.63
C THR A 274 0.42 -10.91 -33.17
N LEU A 275 -0.72 -10.88 -32.47
CA LEU A 275 -1.21 -9.70 -31.77
C LEU A 275 -0.39 -9.48 -30.49
N GLY A 276 0.06 -8.25 -30.28
CA GLY A 276 0.88 -7.89 -29.13
C GLY A 276 0.96 -6.39 -28.95
N LEU A 277 2.01 -5.93 -28.28
CA LEU A 277 2.28 -4.51 -28.06
C LEU A 277 3.71 -4.17 -28.46
N ARG A 278 3.89 -3.02 -29.11
CA ARG A 278 5.20 -2.37 -29.24
C ARG A 278 5.37 -1.42 -28.07
N VAL A 279 6.32 -1.73 -27.20
CA VAL A 279 6.51 -1.02 -25.93
C VAL A 279 7.78 -0.19 -25.98
N THR A 280 7.67 1.06 -25.55
CA THR A 280 8.79 1.98 -25.35
C THR A 280 8.76 2.49 -23.92
N TRP A 281 9.89 2.38 -23.22
CA TRP A 281 10.00 2.78 -21.82
C TRP A 281 11.39 3.26 -21.45
N GLU A 282 11.44 4.06 -20.38
CA GLU A 282 12.64 4.38 -19.64
C GLU A 282 12.34 4.36 -18.15
N LYS A 283 13.05 3.52 -17.40
CA LYS A 283 12.80 3.28 -15.98
C LYS A 283 14.04 3.57 -15.17
N ARG A 284 13.84 4.06 -13.95
CA ARG A 284 14.91 4.51 -13.04
C ARG A 284 14.67 3.93 -11.65
N TYR A 285 15.77 3.62 -10.95
CA TYR A 285 15.77 3.07 -9.59
C TYR A 285 15.07 1.71 -9.47
N ILE A 286 15.32 0.82 -10.44
CA ILE A 286 14.75 -0.51 -10.44
C ILE A 286 15.65 -1.45 -9.64
N THR A 287 15.20 -1.77 -8.43
CA THR A 287 15.85 -2.73 -7.53
C THR A 287 15.90 -4.10 -8.20
N LEU A 288 17.04 -4.79 -8.07
CA LEU A 288 17.44 -6.01 -8.80
C LEU A 288 17.57 -5.85 -10.32
N GLY A 289 17.18 -4.73 -10.92
CA GLY A 289 17.24 -4.49 -12.37
C GLY A 289 18.57 -4.85 -13.05
N PRO A 290 19.75 -4.49 -12.48
CA PRO A 290 21.05 -4.83 -13.08
C PRO A 290 21.33 -6.33 -13.24
N ILE A 291 20.67 -7.18 -12.46
CA ILE A 291 20.88 -8.64 -12.44
C ILE A 291 19.60 -9.43 -12.70
N ALA A 292 18.51 -8.74 -13.05
CA ALA A 292 17.22 -9.38 -13.26
C ALA A 292 17.24 -10.23 -14.53
N SER A 293 16.58 -11.36 -14.49
CA SER A 293 16.31 -12.21 -15.66
C SER A 293 14.89 -12.02 -16.19
N ILE A 294 13.97 -11.57 -15.33
CA ILE A 294 12.59 -11.23 -15.69
C ILE A 294 12.23 -9.83 -15.18
N LEU A 295 11.75 -9.00 -16.09
CA LEU A 295 11.32 -7.63 -15.86
C LEU A 295 9.80 -7.61 -15.75
N GLY A 296 9.25 -7.31 -14.57
CA GLY A 296 7.89 -6.80 -14.48
C GLY A 296 7.88 -5.35 -14.92
N LEU A 297 7.10 -5.00 -15.93
CA LEU A 297 7.06 -3.65 -16.50
C LEU A 297 5.64 -3.09 -16.44
N ALA A 298 5.49 -1.88 -15.91
CA ALA A 298 4.27 -1.10 -16.02
C ALA A 298 4.40 -0.02 -17.11
N PHE A 299 3.39 0.10 -17.97
CA PHE A 299 3.32 1.10 -19.05
C PHE A 299 1.86 1.43 -19.39
N LYS A 300 1.60 2.54 -20.08
CA LYS A 300 0.26 2.90 -20.57
C LYS A 300 -0.02 2.24 -21.91
N ALA A 301 -1.09 1.47 -22.01
CA ALA A 301 -1.45 0.77 -23.23
C ALA A 301 -2.41 1.61 -24.08
N TYR A 302 -2.21 1.58 -25.40
CA TYR A 302 -3.05 2.27 -26.37
C TYR A 302 -3.40 1.38 -27.55
N ASP A 303 -4.61 1.50 -28.09
CA ASP A 303 -5.07 0.80 -29.31
C ASP A 303 -5.61 1.81 -30.35
N PRO A 304 -4.72 2.62 -30.97
CA PRO A 304 -5.12 3.63 -31.94
C PRO A 304 -5.79 3.05 -33.18
N ASP A 305 -5.38 1.84 -33.58
CA ASP A 305 -5.88 1.15 -34.77
C ASP A 305 -7.10 0.26 -34.48
N LYS A 306 -7.57 0.22 -33.23
CA LYS A 306 -8.75 -0.52 -32.76
C LYS A 306 -8.70 -2.01 -33.09
N LEU A 307 -7.51 -2.61 -32.97
CA LEU A 307 -7.27 -4.02 -33.28
C LEU A 307 -7.93 -4.99 -32.29
N LEU A 308 -8.31 -4.53 -31.10
CA LEU A 308 -8.95 -5.36 -30.07
C LEU A 308 -10.47 -5.49 -30.23
N GLY A 309 -11.10 -4.64 -31.04
CA GLY A 309 -12.54 -4.63 -31.26
C GLY A 309 -13.33 -4.03 -30.09
N GLY A 310 -14.17 -3.05 -30.38
CA GLY A 310 -15.01 -2.37 -29.39
C GLY A 310 -15.58 -1.07 -29.96
N GLY A 311 -16.90 -0.98 -30.05
CA GLY A 311 -17.56 0.25 -30.51
C GLY A 311 -17.34 1.38 -29.51
N GLY A 312 -16.67 2.45 -29.93
CA GLY A 312 -16.61 3.73 -29.21
C GLY A 312 -15.65 3.84 -28.01
N GLY A 313 -14.77 2.85 -27.78
CA GLY A 313 -13.76 2.93 -26.72
C GLY A 313 -12.65 3.96 -27.00
N GLU A 314 -12.15 4.61 -25.95
CA GLU A 314 -10.99 5.50 -25.99
C GLU A 314 -9.75 4.74 -26.49
N SER A 315 -8.85 5.41 -27.22
CA SER A 315 -7.59 4.81 -27.65
C SER A 315 -6.64 4.55 -26.49
N ASP A 316 -6.88 5.17 -25.33
CA ASP A 316 -6.19 4.91 -24.07
C ASP A 316 -6.88 3.74 -23.35
N LEU A 317 -6.13 2.67 -23.11
CA LEU A 317 -6.62 1.49 -22.42
C LEU A 317 -6.30 1.53 -20.92
N GLY A 318 -5.44 2.44 -20.48
CA GLY A 318 -4.94 2.52 -19.12
C GLY A 318 -3.62 1.78 -18.88
N ILE A 319 -3.18 1.77 -17.63
CA ILE A 319 -1.90 1.18 -17.21
C ILE A 319 -1.99 -0.34 -17.32
N THR A 320 -0.96 -0.96 -17.87
CA THR A 320 -0.82 -2.40 -18.07
C THR A 320 0.47 -2.88 -17.44
N CYS A 321 0.44 -4.09 -16.86
CA CYS A 321 1.63 -4.78 -16.37
C CYS A 321 1.96 -5.99 -17.26
N ALA A 322 3.24 -6.14 -17.64
CA ALA A 322 3.72 -7.28 -18.41
C ALA A 322 5.00 -7.89 -17.81
N LEU A 323 5.31 -9.11 -18.20
CA LEU A 323 6.56 -9.81 -17.87
C LEU A 323 7.42 -9.96 -19.12
N ILE A 324 8.63 -9.42 -19.07
CA ILE A 324 9.55 -9.35 -20.21
C ILE A 324 10.89 -9.95 -19.79
N PRO A 325 11.37 -11.05 -20.41
CA PRO A 325 12.72 -11.54 -20.18
C PRO A 325 13.74 -10.43 -20.46
N THR A 326 14.71 -10.23 -19.59
CA THR A 326 15.71 -9.16 -19.78
C THR A 326 16.67 -9.44 -20.93
N SER A 327 16.73 -10.70 -21.39
CA SER A 327 17.46 -11.11 -22.60
C SER A 327 16.68 -10.86 -23.90
N HIS A 328 15.43 -10.40 -23.84
CA HIS A 328 14.59 -10.18 -25.02
C HIS A 328 15.17 -9.05 -25.89
N PRO A 329 15.26 -9.22 -27.23
CA PRO A 329 15.84 -8.20 -28.10
C PRO A 329 15.21 -6.83 -27.93
N GLY A 330 16.06 -5.81 -27.73
CA GLY A 330 15.65 -4.42 -27.53
C GLY A 330 15.52 -4.00 -26.07
N VAL A 331 15.53 -4.94 -25.11
CA VAL A 331 15.67 -4.61 -23.68
C VAL A 331 17.11 -4.19 -23.39
N VAL A 332 17.28 -3.05 -22.72
CA VAL A 332 18.58 -2.52 -22.32
C VAL A 332 18.62 -2.39 -20.81
N ILE A 333 19.61 -3.05 -20.19
CA ILE A 333 19.94 -2.85 -18.78
C ILE A 333 21.01 -1.78 -18.69
N GLY A 334 20.69 -0.67 -18.03
CA GLY A 334 21.58 0.48 -17.96
C GLY A 334 22.63 0.38 -16.85
N ARG A 335 23.39 1.46 -16.67
CA ARG A 335 24.44 1.52 -15.64
C ARG A 335 23.81 1.44 -14.24
N ARG A 336 24.28 0.45 -13.46
CA ARG A 336 23.91 0.31 -12.04
C ARG A 336 24.10 1.62 -11.28
N HIS A 337 23.09 1.99 -10.48
CA HIS A 337 23.14 3.09 -9.54
C HIS A 337 23.77 2.65 -8.22
N MET A 338 24.59 3.54 -7.64
CA MET A 338 25.18 3.39 -6.30
C MET A 338 24.77 4.60 -5.45
N THR A 339 23.52 4.58 -4.98
CA THR A 339 22.95 5.70 -4.21
C THR A 339 23.33 5.56 -2.75
N LEU A 340 23.97 6.59 -2.18
CA LEU A 340 24.37 6.63 -0.76
C LEU A 340 25.20 5.40 -0.31
N ASN A 341 26.06 4.87 -1.19
CA ASN A 341 26.84 3.63 -0.96
C ASN A 341 25.99 2.40 -0.61
N ALA A 342 24.69 2.40 -0.92
CA ALA A 342 23.85 1.24 -0.73
C ALA A 342 24.16 0.19 -1.82
N ALA A 343 24.73 -0.94 -1.40
CA ALA A 343 25.24 -1.98 -2.30
C ALA A 343 24.19 -2.97 -2.81
N PHE A 344 22.89 -2.72 -2.58
CA PHE A 344 21.87 -3.50 -3.28
C PHE A 344 21.88 -3.21 -4.78
N MET A 345 21.47 -4.20 -5.56
CA MET A 345 21.36 -4.06 -7.01
C MET A 345 20.23 -3.09 -7.33
N ASN A 346 20.57 -1.99 -8.00
CA ASN A 346 19.63 -0.94 -8.35
C ASN A 346 20.08 -0.31 -9.65
N GLY A 347 19.19 -0.13 -10.63
CA GLY A 347 19.61 0.44 -11.91
C GLY A 347 18.46 0.79 -12.82
N PRO A 348 18.73 1.52 -13.91
CA PRO A 348 17.75 1.81 -14.92
C PRO A 348 17.63 0.66 -15.91
N ASN A 349 16.51 0.60 -16.59
CA ASN A 349 16.33 -0.20 -17.80
C ASN A 349 15.48 0.57 -18.80
N SER A 350 15.62 0.24 -20.08
CA SER A 350 14.88 0.89 -21.15
C SER A 350 14.64 -0.06 -22.32
N GLY A 351 13.76 0.36 -23.20
CA GLY A 351 13.50 -0.31 -24.47
C GLY A 351 12.79 0.64 -25.40
N LYS A 352 13.00 0.46 -26.70
CA LYS A 352 12.37 1.27 -27.74
C LYS A 352 11.75 0.36 -28.78
N ASP A 353 10.44 0.51 -28.98
CA ASP A 353 9.64 -0.26 -29.94
C ASP A 353 9.80 -1.78 -29.78
N VAL A 354 9.95 -2.25 -28.55
CA VAL A 354 10.13 -3.67 -28.26
C VAL A 354 8.79 -4.37 -28.38
N PHE A 355 8.68 -5.31 -29.31
CA PHE A 355 7.47 -6.12 -29.45
C PHE A 355 7.39 -7.14 -28.32
N ILE A 356 6.24 -7.19 -27.64
CA ILE A 356 5.87 -8.26 -26.71
C ILE A 356 4.54 -8.88 -27.14
N PRO A 357 4.42 -10.22 -27.17
CA PRO A 357 3.16 -10.87 -27.46
C PRO A 357 2.14 -10.65 -26.32
N MET A 358 0.85 -10.70 -26.65
CA MET A 358 -0.24 -10.39 -25.70
C MET A 358 -0.27 -11.32 -24.47
N ASP A 359 0.28 -12.53 -24.58
CA ASP A 359 0.38 -13.50 -23.49
C ASP A 359 1.44 -13.11 -22.43
N TRP A 360 2.28 -12.10 -22.69
CA TRP A 360 3.22 -11.54 -21.71
C TRP A 360 2.57 -10.51 -20.81
N VAL A 361 1.41 -9.95 -21.18
CA VAL A 361 0.59 -9.14 -20.27
C VAL A 361 0.17 -10.03 -19.10
N ILE A 362 0.35 -9.58 -17.86
CA ILE A 362 -0.01 -10.37 -16.68
C ILE A 362 -1.53 -10.57 -16.67
N GLY A 363 -1.97 -11.83 -16.72
CA GLY A 363 -3.38 -12.20 -16.88
C GLY A 363 -3.90 -12.18 -18.31
N GLY A 364 -3.03 -11.90 -19.29
CA GLY A 364 -3.33 -11.87 -20.72
C GLY A 364 -4.18 -10.68 -21.15
N GLN A 365 -4.72 -10.74 -22.36
CA GLN A 365 -5.57 -9.70 -22.94
C GLN A 365 -6.73 -9.23 -22.03
N PRO A 366 -7.42 -10.09 -21.25
CA PRO A 366 -8.49 -9.64 -20.35
C PRO A 366 -8.05 -8.66 -19.25
N MET A 367 -6.75 -8.63 -18.93
CA MET A 367 -6.16 -7.76 -17.90
C MET A 367 -5.45 -6.53 -18.48
N LEU A 368 -5.52 -6.33 -19.79
CA LEU A 368 -5.01 -5.13 -20.45
C LEU A 368 -5.74 -3.90 -19.87
N GLY A 369 -4.98 -2.87 -19.48
CA GLY A 369 -5.54 -1.66 -18.86
C GLY A 369 -5.83 -1.75 -17.35
N GLN A 370 -5.79 -2.95 -16.76
CA GLN A 370 -6.11 -3.18 -15.34
C GLN A 370 -4.88 -3.08 -14.41
N GLY A 371 -3.72 -2.71 -14.95
CA GLY A 371 -2.46 -2.69 -14.23
C GLY A 371 -2.43 -1.69 -13.07
N TRP A 372 -3.13 -0.56 -13.15
CA TRP A 372 -3.16 0.40 -12.03
C TRP A 372 -3.78 -0.21 -10.77
N ARG A 373 -4.96 -0.83 -10.92
CA ARG A 373 -5.62 -1.59 -9.86
C ARG A 373 -4.71 -2.68 -9.27
N MET A 374 -4.05 -3.48 -10.12
CA MET A 374 -3.10 -4.49 -9.67
C MET A 374 -1.95 -3.92 -8.83
N LEU A 375 -1.39 -2.78 -9.26
CA LEU A 375 -0.32 -2.10 -8.55
C LEU A 375 -0.77 -1.60 -7.19
N MET A 376 -1.97 -1.01 -7.10
CA MET A 376 -2.49 -0.48 -5.84
C MET A 376 -2.79 -1.61 -4.84
N GLU A 377 -3.33 -2.74 -5.31
CA GLU A 377 -3.59 -3.91 -4.48
C GLU A 377 -2.27 -4.56 -3.97
N CYS A 378 -1.23 -4.73 -4.82
CA CYS A 378 0.02 -5.40 -4.42
C CYS A 378 1.06 -4.48 -3.72
N LEU A 379 1.03 -3.15 -3.93
CA LEU A 379 1.95 -2.21 -3.24
C LEU A 379 1.81 -2.25 -1.71
N ALA A 380 0.65 -2.68 -1.22
CA ALA A 380 0.36 -2.77 0.20
C ALA A 380 1.31 -3.71 0.95
N ALA A 381 1.69 -4.87 0.36
CA ALA A 381 2.57 -5.83 1.03
C ALA A 381 3.96 -5.23 1.33
N GLY A 382 4.56 -4.56 0.34
CA GLY A 382 5.84 -3.86 0.52
C GLY A 382 5.79 -2.79 1.60
N ARG A 383 4.68 -2.02 1.63
CA ARG A 383 4.48 -0.92 2.59
C ARG A 383 4.14 -1.39 4.01
N ALA A 384 3.35 -2.45 4.15
CA ALA A 384 2.80 -2.87 5.44
C ALA A 384 3.65 -3.95 6.14
N ILE A 385 4.48 -4.69 5.39
CA ILE A 385 5.23 -5.84 5.92
C ILE A 385 6.72 -5.57 5.86
N SER A 386 7.21 -5.33 4.65
CA SER A 386 8.63 -5.35 4.30
C SER A 386 9.41 -4.13 4.80
N LEU A 387 8.99 -2.91 4.41
CA LEU A 387 9.65 -1.67 4.85
C LEU A 387 9.55 -1.43 6.37
N PRO A 388 8.41 -1.70 7.04
CA PRO A 388 8.32 -1.62 8.50
C PRO A 388 9.24 -2.62 9.20
N ALA A 389 9.38 -3.85 8.67
CA ALA A 389 10.31 -4.85 9.21
C ALA A 389 11.76 -4.34 9.20
N GLN A 390 12.19 -3.72 8.10
CA GLN A 390 13.52 -3.09 8.00
C GLN A 390 13.67 -1.91 8.98
N SER A 391 12.63 -1.10 9.15
CA SER A 391 12.65 0.04 10.07
C SER A 391 12.73 -0.39 11.54
N ILE A 392 12.00 -1.45 11.92
CA ILE A 392 12.08 -2.07 13.24
C ILE A 392 13.48 -2.64 13.49
N ALA A 393 14.09 -3.29 12.49
CA ALA A 393 15.46 -3.79 12.58
C ALA A 393 16.45 -2.66 12.84
N ALA A 394 16.35 -1.55 12.10
CA ALA A 394 17.17 -0.36 12.32
C ALA A 394 17.00 0.21 13.73
N GLY A 395 15.76 0.30 14.22
CA GLY A 395 15.48 0.71 15.61
C GLY A 395 16.14 -0.22 16.63
N LYS A 396 15.99 -1.54 16.48
CA LYS A 396 16.61 -2.55 17.36
C LYS A 396 18.13 -2.44 17.39
N VAL A 397 18.77 -2.37 16.22
CA VAL A 397 20.23 -2.25 16.11
C VAL A 397 20.72 -0.93 16.71
N THR A 398 20.01 0.17 16.45
CA THR A 398 20.36 1.49 17.00
C THR A 398 20.25 1.49 18.51
N SER A 399 19.16 0.99 19.09
CA SER A 399 19.00 0.88 20.54
C SER A 399 20.04 -0.04 21.18
N PHE A 400 20.34 -1.17 20.55
CA PHE A 400 21.34 -2.11 21.05
C PHE A 400 22.75 -1.50 21.05
N THR A 401 23.17 -0.91 19.94
CA THR A 401 24.53 -0.35 19.79
C THR A 401 24.73 0.90 20.63
N SER A 402 23.79 1.84 20.60
CA SER A 402 23.87 3.06 21.43
C SER A 402 23.80 2.75 22.93
N GLY A 403 22.91 1.85 23.35
CA GLY A 403 22.79 1.42 24.74
C GLY A 403 24.03 0.66 25.24
N ALA A 404 24.62 -0.20 24.41
CA ALA A 404 25.88 -0.86 24.76
C ALA A 404 27.01 0.17 24.90
N TYR A 405 27.12 1.10 23.96
CA TYR A 405 28.16 2.14 23.98
C TYR A 405 28.02 3.06 25.19
N SER A 406 26.80 3.48 25.55
CA SER A 406 26.58 4.39 26.69
C SER A 406 27.05 3.82 28.02
N ARG A 407 27.02 2.49 28.16
CA ARG A 407 27.46 1.77 29.35
C ARG A 407 28.97 1.59 29.44
N VAL A 408 29.65 1.40 28.30
CA VAL A 408 31.12 1.19 28.28
C VAL A 408 31.91 2.50 28.15
N ARG A 409 31.33 3.52 27.53
CA ARG A 409 31.97 4.83 27.36
C ARG A 409 31.90 5.61 28.67
N GLN A 410 33.06 5.98 29.19
CA GLN A 410 33.16 6.84 30.36
C GLN A 410 33.59 8.27 29.99
N GLN A 411 33.00 9.24 30.68
CA GLN A 411 33.40 10.64 30.67
C GLN A 411 33.13 11.25 32.04
N PHE A 412 33.97 12.18 32.50
CA PHE A 412 33.85 12.78 33.85
C PHE A 412 33.76 11.73 34.98
N LYS A 413 34.51 10.62 34.85
CA LYS A 413 34.57 9.50 35.80
C LYS A 413 33.25 8.72 35.99
N THR A 414 32.30 8.82 35.06
CA THR A 414 31.07 8.02 35.06
C THR A 414 30.76 7.47 33.66
N ALA A 415 29.96 6.41 33.58
CA ALA A 415 29.32 6.01 32.32
C ALA A 415 28.39 7.13 31.83
N ILE A 416 28.27 7.28 30.51
CA ILE A 416 27.48 8.36 29.90
C ILE A 416 25.98 8.06 29.78
N GLY A 417 25.53 6.85 30.11
CA GLY A 417 24.10 6.51 30.15
C GLY A 417 23.76 5.31 31.00
#